data_AF-A0A4R6KM19-F1
#
_entry.id   AF-A0A4R6KM19-F1
#
_cell.length_a   1.000
_cell.length_b   1.000
_cell.length_c   1.000
_cell.angle_alpha   90.00
_cell.angle_beta   90.00
_cell.angle_gamma   90.00
#
_symmetry.space_group_name_H-M   'P 1'
#
loop_
_entity.id
_entity.type
_entity.pdbx_description
1 polymer ?
#
loop_
_entity_poly.entity_id
_entity_poly.type
_entity_poly.pdbx_seq_one_letter_code
_entity_poly.pdbx_strand_id
1 'polypeptide(L)' 'MSKVLVPVSRRRRTERGAITAEYAVTLAAACGFSGILIALLKSEAMISVLKAIINWALQAAGVDGVQV' A
#
# COMPACT_ATOMS: atom_id res chain seq x y z
N MET A 1 -21.09 -51.43 -29.51
CA MET A 1 -21.38 -50.26 -28.66
C MET A 1 -20.06 -49.64 -28.21
N SER A 2 -19.50 -48.72 -29.01
CA SER A 2 -18.21 -48.10 -28.68
C SER A 2 -18.47 -46.83 -27.85
N LYS A 3 -18.12 -46.85 -26.56
CA LYS A 3 -18.15 -45.67 -25.72
C LYS A 3 -16.90 -44.85 -26.03
N VAL A 4 -17.09 -43.68 -26.63
CA VAL A 4 -16.04 -42.70 -26.89
C VAL A 4 -15.57 -42.15 -25.54
N LEU A 5 -14.32 -42.47 -25.17
CA LEU A 5 -13.66 -41.90 -24.01
C LEU A 5 -13.31 -40.44 -24.31
N VAL A 6 -14.05 -39.52 -23.69
CA VAL A 6 -13.70 -38.10 -23.69
C VAL A 6 -12.43 -37.95 -22.84
N PRO A 7 -11.33 -37.40 -23.37
CA PRO A 7 -10.17 -37.11 -22.55
C PRO A 7 -10.57 -36.01 -21.55
N VAL A 8 -10.60 -36.36 -20.25
CA VAL A 8 -10.51 -35.35 -19.19
C VAL A 8 -9.17 -34.67 -19.39
N SER A 9 -9.21 -33.51 -20.06
CA SER A 9 -8.05 -32.64 -20.19
C SER A 9 -7.74 -32.17 -18.78
N ARG A 10 -6.83 -32.87 -18.10
CA ARG A 10 -6.28 -32.49 -16.81
C ARG A 10 -5.55 -31.19 -17.08
N ARG A 11 -6.22 -30.06 -16.87
CA ARG A 11 -5.69 -28.71 -17.02
C ARG A 11 -4.44 -28.66 -16.14
N ARG A 12 -3.26 -28.91 -16.73
CA ARG A 12 -1.99 -28.70 -16.04
C ARG A 12 -2.03 -27.22 -15.67
N ARG A 13 -2.23 -26.90 -14.38
CA ARG A 13 -2.04 -25.54 -13.87
C ARG A 13 -0.63 -25.18 -14.30
N THR A 14 -0.52 -24.34 -15.31
CA THR A 14 0.77 -23.81 -15.68
C THR A 14 1.20 -22.94 -14.50
N GLU A 15 2.41 -23.13 -13.99
CA GLU A 15 3.02 -22.26 -12.95
C GLU A 15 3.13 -20.81 -13.45
N ARG A 16 2.96 -20.57 -14.76
CA ARG A 16 2.83 -19.23 -15.34
C ARG A 16 1.63 -18.52 -14.73
N GLY A 17 1.92 -17.53 -13.88
CA GLY A 17 0.95 -16.72 -13.16
C GLY A 17 0.92 -16.98 -11.64
N ALA A 18 1.49 -18.09 -11.17
CA ALA A 18 1.62 -18.36 -9.73
C ALA A 18 2.54 -17.33 -9.06
N ILE A 19 3.71 -17.07 -9.64
CA ILE A 19 4.67 -16.07 -9.15
C ILE A 19 4.07 -14.65 -9.12
N THR A 20 3.26 -14.27 -10.12
CA THR A 20 2.59 -12.96 -10.15
C THR A 20 1.49 -12.87 -9.08
N ALA A 21 0.76 -13.96 -8.85
CA ALA A 21 -0.26 -14.01 -7.81
C ALA A 21 0.37 -13.95 -6.40
N GLU A 22 1.48 -14.65 -6.18
CA GLU A 22 2.24 -14.59 -4.92
C GLU A 22 2.72 -13.17 -4.63
N TYR A 23 3.36 -12.52 -5.61
CA TYR A 23 3.79 -11.13 -5.48
C TYR A 23 2.62 -10.19 -5.15
N ALA A 24 1.49 -10.34 -5.85
CA ALA A 24 0.29 -9.54 -5.60
C ALA A 24 -0.27 -9.74 -4.18
N VAL A 25 -0.31 -10.97 -3.69
CA VAL A 25 -0.78 -11.29 -2.34
C VAL A 25 0.18 -10.74 -1.28
N THR A 26 1.49 -10.85 -1.49
CA THR A 26 2.49 -10.26 -0.59
C THR A 26 2.37 -8.74 -0.52
N LEU A 27 2.16 -8.06 -1.66
CA LEU A 27 1.90 -6.62 -1.68
C LEU A 27 0.61 -6.27 -0.93
N ALA A 28 -0.47 -7.01 -1.16
CA ALA A 28 -1.74 -6.78 -0.48
C ALA A 28 -1.60 -6.94 1.04
N ALA A 29 -0.87 -7.96 1.50
CA ALA A 29 -0.57 -8.16 2.91
C ALA A 29 0.26 -7.00 3.50
N ALA A 30 1.29 -6.54 2.79
CA ALA A 30 2.10 -5.38 3.21
C ALA A 30 1.26 -4.08 3.28
N CYS A 31 0.43 -3.82 2.29
CA CYS A 31 -0.48 -2.67 2.27
C CYS A 31 -1.50 -2.71 3.43
N GLY A 32 -1.90 -3.90 3.89
CA GLY A 32 -2.74 -4.06 5.06
C GLY A 32 -2.15 -3.41 6.32
N PHE A 33 -0.83 -3.49 6.50
CA PHE A 33 -0.13 -2.84 7.61
C PHE A 33 -0.06 -1.31 7.45
N SER A 34 0.00 -0.81 6.22
CA SER A 34 0.10 0.63 5.93
C SER A 34 -1.09 1.44 6.45
N GLY A 35 -2.26 0.83 6.69
CA GLY A 35 -3.42 1.50 7.26
C GLY A 35 -3.12 2.18 8.61
N ILE A 36 -2.32 1.54 9.46
CA ILE A 36 -1.92 2.09 10.77
C ILE A 36 -1.00 3.30 10.57
N LEU A 37 -0.04 3.20 9.65
CA LEU A 37 0.86 4.31 9.32
C LEU A 37 0.10 5.51 8.78
N ILE A 38 -0.89 5.28 7.91
CA ILE A 38 -1.75 6.34 7.37
C ILE A 38 -2.56 6.99 8.49
N ALA A 39 -3.12 6.21 9.42
CA ALA A 39 -3.84 6.75 10.57
C ALA A 39 -2.94 7.62 11.45
N LEU A 40 -1.70 7.19 11.70
CA LEU A 40 -0.72 7.98 12.44
C LEU A 40 -0.35 9.28 11.72
N LEU A 41 -0.13 9.22 10.40
CA LEU A 41 0.17 10.40 9.59
C LEU A 41 -0.97 11.43 9.58
N LYS A 42 -2.22 10.97 9.64
CA LYS A 42 -3.41 11.82 9.67
C LYS A 42 -3.79 12.31 11.07
N SER A 43 -3.05 11.92 12.10
CA SER A 43 -3.35 12.32 13.48
C SER A 43 -3.13 13.80 13.71
N GLU A 44 -3.89 14.38 14.65
CA GLU A 44 -3.71 15.77 15.08
C GLU A 44 -2.30 16.02 15.64
N ALA A 45 -1.71 15.02 16.28
CA ALA A 45 -0.34 15.08 16.76
C ALA A 45 0.66 15.29 15.60
N MET A 46 0.52 14.52 14.51
CA MET A 46 1.38 14.67 13.33
C MET A 46 1.20 16.04 12.67
N ILE A 47 -0.05 16.51 12.54
CA ILE A 47 -0.34 17.84 12.00
C ILE A 47 0.30 18.94 12.86
N SER A 48 0.24 18.81 14.19
CA SER A 48 0.85 19.77 15.11
C SER A 48 2.37 19.81 14.98
N VAL A 49 3.01 18.65 14.87
CA VAL A 49 4.45 18.54 14.60
C VAL A 49 4.81 19.19 13.27
N LEU A 50 4.04 18.91 12.21
CA LEU A 50 4.27 19.48 10.89
C LEU A 50 4.15 21.01 10.90
N LYS A 51 3.12 21.56 11.58
CA LYS A 51 2.96 23.01 11.77
C LYS A 51 4.14 23.61 12.51
N ALA A 52 4.63 22.97 13.57
CA ALA A 52 5.80 23.43 14.31
C ALA A 52 7.05 23.50 13.43
N ILE A 53 7.29 22.47 12.61
CA ILE A 53 8.41 22.44 11.66
C ILE A 53 8.29 23.55 10.62
N ILE A 54 7.10 23.74 10.04
CA ILE A 54 6.85 24.79 9.05
C ILE A 54 7.06 26.18 9.67
N ASN A 55 6.48 26.44 10.84
CA ASN A 55 6.64 27.72 11.53
C ASN A 55 8.10 28.02 11.87
N TRP A 56 8.87 27.00 12.29
CA TRP A 56 10.31 27.14 12.51
C TRP A 56 11.07 27.50 11.23
N ALA A 57 10.75 26.85 10.11
CA ALA A 57 11.37 27.15 8.82
C ALA A 57 11.02 28.56 8.31
N LEU A 58 9.78 29.01 8.51
CA LEU A 58 9.33 30.35 8.13
C LEU A 58 10.01 31.45 8.96
N GLN A 59 10.15 31.24 10.27
CA GLN A 59 10.91 32.14 11.14
C GLN A 59 12.39 32.21 10.72
N ALA A 60 13.01 31.06 10.43
CA ALA A 60 14.38 31.01 9.93
C ALA A 60 14.56 31.76 8.59
N ALA A 61 13.50 31.82 7.78
CA ALA A 61 13.48 32.57 6.52
C ALA A 61 13.13 34.07 6.69
N GLY A 62 12.86 34.54 7.91
CA GLY A 62 12.51 35.94 8.19
C GLY A 62 11.06 36.31 7.87
N VAL A 63 10.17 35.32 7.74
CA VAL A 63 8.75 35.50 7.47
C VAL A 63 7.98 35.43 8.80
N ASP A 64 7.90 36.55 9.51
CA ASP A 64 7.18 36.65 10.78
C ASP A 64 5.67 36.83 10.56
N GLY A 65 4.84 36.12 11.36
CA GLY A 65 3.38 36.35 11.43
C GLY A 65 2.49 35.44 10.57
N VAL A 66 3.02 34.42 9.89
CA VAL A 66 2.20 33.44 9.16
C VAL A 66 1.70 32.37 10.15
N GLN A 67 0.39 32.33 10.42
CA GLN A 67 -0.23 31.27 11.23
C GLN A 67 -0.70 30.11 10.34
N VAL A 68 0.12 29.07 10.25
CA VAL A 68 -0.18 27.82 9.50
C VAL A 68 -0.89 26.79 10.38
#